data_AF-A0AAN6C7U7-F1
#
_entry.id   AF-A0AAN6C7U7-F1
#
_cell.length_a   1.000
_cell.length_b   1.000
_cell.length_c   1.000
_cell.angle_alpha   90.00
_cell.angle_beta   90.00
_cell.angle_gamma   90.00
#
_symmetry.space_group_name_H-M   'P 1'
#
loop_
_entity.id
_entity.type
_entity.pdbx_description
1 polymer ?
#
loop_
_entity_poly.entity_id
_entity_poly.type
_entity_poly.pdbx_seq_one_letter_code
_entity_poly.pdbx_strand_id
1 'polypeptide(L)'
;MEEVSLLPSPYNNLLNLAETCKQLSSHAISQLYLNDVRDSLEVDPESNMPLILQWACWFGVLEAAKMSLEGLRRAGVDVKCKINQPFKNETLYKLRYKEAKKRGPSGPAYGYLHWGSRSGLLHLTCLRGNIAIAALLIEKGADPDALDGKGLPPLAYSLNEDVVKFLIENGANVNVTDDGSGKSMPSQILEWAVKCIQV
;
A
#
# COMPACT_ATOMS: atom_id res chain seq x y z
N MET A 1 21.71 -11.94 -0.17
CA MET A 1 21.85 -13.42 -0.11
C MET A 1 21.21 -14.06 1.13
N GLU A 2 21.39 -13.54 2.35
CA GLU A 2 20.75 -14.10 3.57
C GLU A 2 19.29 -13.67 3.82
N GLU A 3 18.80 -12.61 3.18
CA GLU A 3 17.43 -12.09 3.36
C GLU A 3 16.35 -12.95 2.69
N VAL A 4 16.77 -13.86 1.80
CA VAL A 4 15.92 -14.58 0.86
C VAL A 4 15.54 -15.98 1.34
N SER A 5 15.97 -16.37 2.54
CA SER A 5 15.58 -17.64 3.17
C SER A 5 14.38 -17.49 4.12
N LEU A 6 13.88 -16.27 4.31
CA LEU A 6 12.97 -15.87 5.38
C LEU A 6 11.54 -15.61 4.94
N LEU A 7 11.28 -15.63 3.63
CA LEU A 7 9.95 -15.49 3.08
C LEU A 7 9.26 -16.88 3.07
N PRO A 8 7.99 -17.01 3.49
CA PRO A 8 7.26 -18.26 3.29
C PRO A 8 7.21 -18.59 1.80
N SER A 9 7.34 -19.87 1.43
CA SER A 9 7.08 -20.30 0.04
C SER A 9 5.69 -19.75 -0.36
N PRO A 10 5.58 -18.93 -1.42
CA PRO A 10 6.48 -18.78 -2.56
C PRO A 10 7.34 -17.49 -2.61
N TYR A 11 7.25 -16.62 -1.61
CA TYR A 11 7.84 -15.27 -1.66
C TYR A 11 9.37 -15.23 -1.66
N ASN A 12 10.08 -16.30 -1.26
CA ASN A 12 11.55 -16.40 -1.36
C ASN A 12 12.05 -16.15 -2.79
N ASN A 13 11.27 -16.51 -3.81
CA ASN A 13 11.68 -16.31 -5.18
C ASN A 13 11.59 -14.84 -5.62
N LEU A 14 10.74 -14.01 -4.98
CA LEU A 14 10.45 -12.66 -5.45
C LEU A 14 11.58 -11.65 -5.24
N LEU A 15 12.31 -11.73 -4.12
CA LEU A 15 13.41 -10.81 -3.85
C LEU A 15 14.67 -11.17 -4.66
N ASN A 16 15.03 -12.46 -4.69
CA ASN A 16 16.10 -12.96 -5.55
C ASN A 16 15.80 -12.67 -7.03
N LEU A 17 14.54 -12.82 -7.47
CA LEU A 17 14.19 -12.53 -8.85
C LEU A 17 14.07 -11.04 -9.14
N ALA A 18 13.74 -10.17 -8.18
CA ALA A 18 13.84 -8.71 -8.33
C ALA A 18 15.30 -8.25 -8.52
N GLU A 19 16.23 -8.86 -7.78
CA GLU A 19 17.67 -8.64 -7.93
C GLU A 19 18.20 -9.19 -9.27
N THR A 20 17.69 -10.34 -9.71
CA THR A 20 17.99 -10.93 -11.03
C THR A 20 17.33 -10.14 -12.18
N CYS A 21 16.15 -9.56 -11.95
CA CYS A 21 15.41 -8.72 -12.90
C CYS A 21 16.08 -7.37 -13.14
N LYS A 22 16.87 -6.87 -12.18
CA LYS A 22 17.79 -5.75 -12.40
C LYS A 22 18.81 -6.05 -13.53
N GLN A 23 18.99 -7.33 -13.87
CA GLN A 23 19.85 -7.83 -14.97
C GLN A 23 19.08 -8.47 -16.14
N LEU A 24 17.74 -8.61 -16.11
CA LEU A 24 16.97 -9.37 -17.12
C LEU A 24 16.05 -8.49 -17.98
N SER A 25 15.78 -8.99 -19.18
CA SER A 25 14.89 -8.42 -20.18
C SER A 25 13.45 -8.20 -19.68
N SER A 26 12.71 -7.33 -20.38
CA SER A 26 11.31 -6.97 -20.05
C SER A 26 10.36 -8.17 -19.90
N HIS A 27 10.65 -9.30 -20.56
CA HIS A 27 9.85 -10.51 -20.49
C HIS A 27 9.98 -11.22 -19.13
N ALA A 28 11.19 -11.34 -18.58
CA ALA A 28 11.42 -12.00 -17.30
C ALA A 28 10.77 -11.21 -16.14
N ILE A 29 10.85 -9.87 -16.20
CA ILE A 29 10.20 -8.96 -15.25
C ILE A 29 8.68 -9.15 -15.27
N SER A 30 8.09 -9.24 -16.47
CA SER A 30 6.64 -9.45 -16.61
C SER A 30 6.18 -10.78 -16.03
N GLN A 31 6.95 -11.85 -16.24
CA GLN A 31 6.65 -13.17 -15.66
C GLN A 31 6.78 -13.18 -14.14
N LEU A 32 7.75 -12.46 -13.58
CA LEU A 32 7.88 -12.32 -12.12
C LEU A 32 6.61 -11.75 -11.49
N TYR A 33 6.09 -10.66 -12.06
CA TYR A 33 4.90 -10.02 -11.52
C TYR A 33 3.65 -10.87 -11.69
N LEU A 34 3.55 -11.62 -12.80
CA LEU A 34 2.48 -12.60 -12.98
C LEU A 34 2.56 -13.71 -11.93
N ASN A 35 3.76 -14.17 -11.58
CA ASN A 35 3.94 -15.15 -10.53
C ASN A 35 3.60 -14.57 -9.14
N ASP A 36 4.05 -13.37 -8.78
CA ASP A 36 3.64 -12.69 -7.53
C ASP A 36 2.12 -12.58 -7.40
N VAL A 37 1.44 -12.24 -8.51
CA VAL A 37 -0.01 -12.16 -8.56
C VAL A 37 -0.62 -13.53 -8.31
N ARG A 38 -0.21 -14.56 -9.06
CA ARG A 38 -0.73 -15.94 -8.89
C ARG A 38 -0.52 -16.44 -7.47
N ASP A 39 0.71 -16.35 -7.01
CA ASP A 39 1.13 -16.73 -5.66
C ASP A 39 0.29 -16.04 -4.59
N SER A 40 0.07 -14.73 -4.73
CA SER A 40 -0.77 -13.98 -3.77
C SER A 40 -2.23 -14.43 -3.79
N LEU A 41 -2.78 -14.80 -4.95
CA LEU A 41 -4.17 -15.26 -5.07
C LEU A 41 -4.39 -16.66 -4.48
N GLU A 42 -3.34 -17.47 -4.35
CA GLU A 42 -3.37 -18.80 -3.72
C GLU A 42 -3.31 -18.74 -2.19
N VAL A 43 -2.86 -17.62 -1.62
CA VAL A 43 -2.82 -17.37 -0.17
C VAL A 43 -4.22 -17.05 0.36
N ASP A 44 -4.39 -17.11 1.69
CA ASP A 44 -5.65 -16.79 2.36
C ASP A 44 -6.29 -15.49 1.83
N PRO A 45 -7.62 -15.40 1.72
CA PRO A 45 -8.31 -14.25 1.13
C PRO A 45 -7.99 -12.91 1.79
N GLU A 46 -7.49 -12.89 3.03
CA GLU A 46 -7.16 -11.68 3.78
C GLU A 46 -5.72 -11.20 3.56
N SER A 47 -4.84 -12.01 2.96
CA SER A 47 -3.44 -11.64 2.66
C SER A 47 -3.13 -11.69 1.16
N ASN A 48 -4.16 -11.87 0.33
CA ASN A 48 -4.04 -12.13 -1.11
C ASN A 48 -3.70 -10.91 -1.98
N MET A 49 -3.11 -9.86 -1.40
CA MET A 49 -2.66 -8.68 -2.12
C MET A 49 -1.23 -8.90 -2.64
N PRO A 50 -0.93 -8.71 -3.93
CA PRO A 50 0.40 -8.95 -4.48
C PRO A 50 1.48 -8.17 -3.72
N LEU A 51 2.55 -8.83 -3.27
CA LEU A 51 3.57 -8.21 -2.42
C LEU A 51 4.29 -7.07 -3.16
N ILE A 52 4.48 -7.22 -4.47
CA ILE A 52 5.05 -6.18 -5.31
C ILE A 52 4.15 -4.95 -5.36
N LEU A 53 2.83 -5.12 -5.41
CA LEU A 53 1.90 -4.00 -5.40
C LEU A 53 1.94 -3.25 -4.07
N GLN A 54 1.98 -3.98 -2.94
CA GLN A 54 2.14 -3.39 -1.61
C GLN A 54 3.45 -2.60 -1.51
N TRP A 55 4.55 -3.21 -1.98
CA TRP A 55 5.88 -2.62 -1.97
C TRP A 55 5.95 -1.37 -2.86
N ALA A 56 5.41 -1.44 -4.08
CA ALA A 56 5.38 -0.33 -5.00
C ALA A 56 4.62 0.87 -4.39
N CYS A 57 3.45 0.62 -3.80
CA CYS A 57 2.65 1.64 -3.11
C CYS A 57 3.41 2.31 -1.97
N TRP A 58 4.23 1.55 -1.24
CA TRP A 58 5.01 2.06 -0.12
C TRP A 58 6.27 2.83 -0.55
N PHE A 59 6.98 2.35 -1.57
CA PHE A 59 8.26 2.92 -1.99
C PHE A 59 8.16 3.90 -3.17
N GLY A 60 6.99 4.06 -3.76
CA GLY A 60 6.76 5.02 -4.85
C GLY A 60 7.24 4.53 -6.22
N VAL A 61 7.34 3.20 -6.42
CA VAL A 61 7.79 2.63 -7.69
C VAL A 61 6.63 2.44 -8.65
N LEU A 62 6.31 3.50 -9.40
CA LEU A 62 5.15 3.58 -10.28
C LEU A 62 5.06 2.45 -11.31
N GLU A 63 6.16 2.11 -11.97
CA GLU A 63 6.18 1.07 -13.01
C GLU A 63 5.87 -0.31 -12.44
N ALA A 64 6.37 -0.64 -11.24
CA ALA A 64 6.04 -1.89 -10.57
C ALA A 64 4.55 -1.96 -10.20
N ALA A 65 3.96 -0.83 -9.77
CA ALA A 65 2.52 -0.76 -9.49
C ALA A 65 1.69 -1.00 -10.77
N LYS A 66 2.03 -0.33 -11.89
CA LYS A 66 1.35 -0.53 -13.18
C LYS A 66 1.43 -1.97 -13.64
N MET A 67 2.61 -2.58 -13.59
CA MET A 67 2.80 -3.95 -14.06
C MET A 67 2.09 -4.98 -13.19
N SER A 68 2.05 -4.78 -11.86
CA SER A 68 1.29 -5.65 -10.97
C SER A 68 -0.23 -5.54 -11.18
N LEU A 69 -0.76 -4.32 -11.37
CA LEU A 69 -2.18 -4.10 -11.69
C LEU A 69 -2.57 -4.72 -13.04
N GLU A 70 -1.70 -4.61 -14.04
CA GLU A 70 -1.87 -5.29 -15.33
C GLU A 70 -1.83 -6.82 -15.17
N GLY A 71 -0.98 -7.34 -14.29
CA GLY A 71 -0.95 -8.75 -13.92
C GLY A 71 -2.28 -9.24 -13.33
N LEU A 72 -2.86 -8.47 -12.39
CA LEU A 72 -4.18 -8.76 -11.82
C LEU A 72 -5.27 -8.79 -12.90
N ARG A 73 -5.27 -7.80 -13.80
CA ARG A 73 -6.22 -7.75 -14.93
C ARG A 73 -6.09 -8.98 -15.84
N ARG A 74 -4.87 -9.40 -16.17
CA ARG A 74 -4.61 -10.60 -16.99
C ARG A 74 -5.00 -11.90 -16.31
N ALA A 75 -4.95 -11.93 -14.98
CA ALA A 75 -5.44 -13.05 -14.18
C ALA A 75 -6.98 -13.10 -14.10
N GLY A 76 -7.70 -12.15 -14.72
CA GLY A 76 -9.17 -12.09 -14.68
C GLY A 76 -9.72 -11.54 -13.36
N VAL A 77 -8.89 -10.91 -12.54
CA VAL A 77 -9.30 -10.31 -11.27
C VAL A 77 -9.92 -8.94 -11.54
N ASP A 78 -11.05 -8.65 -10.90
CA ASP A 78 -11.61 -7.29 -10.85
C ASP A 78 -10.67 -6.39 -10.05
N VAL A 79 -9.91 -5.56 -10.78
CA VAL A 79 -8.93 -4.64 -10.21
C VAL A 79 -9.60 -3.64 -9.26
N LYS A 80 -10.78 -3.13 -9.59
CA LYS A 80 -11.49 -2.14 -8.74
C LYS A 80 -11.89 -2.77 -7.41
N CYS A 81 -12.48 -3.96 -7.45
CA CYS A 81 -12.81 -4.70 -6.23
C CYS A 81 -11.55 -4.98 -5.42
N LYS A 82 -10.48 -5.42 -6.11
CA LYS A 82 -9.23 -5.81 -5.48
C LYS A 82 -8.52 -4.67 -4.75
N ILE A 83 -8.32 -3.52 -5.40
CA ILE A 83 -7.57 -2.39 -4.81
C ILE A 83 -8.25 -1.79 -3.57
N ASN A 84 -9.58 -1.96 -3.45
CA ASN A 84 -10.37 -1.51 -2.30
C ASN A 84 -10.44 -2.55 -1.18
N GLN A 85 -9.97 -3.78 -1.40
CA GLN A 85 -9.98 -4.83 -0.39
C GLN A 85 -8.87 -4.59 0.65
N PRO A 86 -9.18 -4.45 1.95
CA PRO A 86 -8.17 -4.39 2.99
C PRO A 86 -7.44 -5.72 3.12
N PHE A 87 -6.11 -5.68 3.28
CA PHE A 87 -5.26 -6.88 3.36
C PHE A 87 -4.28 -6.81 4.54
N LYS A 88 -3.83 -7.97 5.01
CA LYS A 88 -2.72 -8.06 5.97
C LYS A 88 -1.39 -7.77 5.27
N ASN A 89 -0.65 -6.79 5.78
CA ASN A 89 0.65 -6.39 5.26
C ASN A 89 1.82 -6.75 6.20
N GLU A 90 1.61 -7.75 7.06
CA GLU A 90 2.61 -8.22 8.02
C GLU A 90 3.93 -8.60 7.33
N THR A 91 3.89 -9.22 6.15
CA THR A 91 5.09 -9.63 5.41
C THR A 91 5.94 -8.43 5.03
N LEU A 92 5.31 -7.36 4.50
CA LEU A 92 5.99 -6.10 4.17
C LEU A 92 6.64 -5.47 5.41
N TYR A 93 5.93 -5.48 6.54
CA TYR A 93 6.47 -4.95 7.80
C TYR A 93 7.53 -5.85 8.43
N LYS A 94 7.43 -7.18 8.36
CA LYS A 94 8.44 -8.13 8.87
C LYS A 94 9.76 -7.97 8.14
N LEU A 95 9.73 -7.82 6.82
CA LEU A 95 10.90 -7.51 5.99
C LEU A 95 11.58 -6.23 6.47
N ARG A 96 10.80 -5.16 6.69
CA ARG A 96 11.33 -3.85 7.11
C ARG A 96 11.74 -3.81 8.58
N TYR A 97 11.01 -4.42 9.50
CA TYR A 97 11.27 -4.37 10.93
C TYR A 97 12.64 -4.96 11.26
N LYS A 98 13.04 -6.04 10.57
CA LYS A 98 14.39 -6.59 10.69
C LYS A 98 15.47 -5.63 10.16
N GLU A 99 15.20 -4.94 9.06
CA GLU A 99 16.11 -3.94 8.49
C GLU A 99 16.21 -2.67 9.37
N ALA A 100 15.09 -2.19 9.92
CA ALA A 100 15.04 -1.08 10.85
C ALA A 100 15.71 -1.43 12.19
N LYS A 101 15.53 -2.66 12.69
CA LYS A 101 16.24 -3.17 13.88
C LYS A 101 17.76 -3.21 13.68
N LYS A 102 18.25 -3.49 12.46
CA LYS A 102 19.68 -3.37 12.11
C LYS A 102 20.17 -1.92 12.09
N ARG A 103 19.35 -0.97 11.63
CA ARG A 103 19.70 0.46 11.50
C ARG A 103 19.53 1.28 12.79
N GLY A 104 18.91 0.71 13.82
CA GLY A 104 18.54 1.43 15.04
C GLY A 104 17.26 2.28 14.87
N PRO A 105 16.60 2.66 15.98
CA PRO A 105 15.33 3.39 15.91
C PRO A 105 15.48 4.72 15.19
N SER A 106 14.77 4.88 14.07
CA SER A 106 14.72 6.13 13.30
C SER A 106 13.31 6.72 13.33
N GLY A 107 13.10 7.64 14.27
CA GLY A 107 12.05 8.64 14.21
C GLY A 107 10.62 8.23 14.64
N PRO A 108 9.70 9.21 14.69
CA PRO A 108 8.35 9.09 15.26
C PRO A 108 7.42 8.12 14.51
N ALA A 109 7.79 7.68 13.30
CA ALA A 109 7.06 6.64 12.56
C ALA A 109 7.14 5.25 13.23
N TYR A 110 8.01 5.04 14.22
CA TYR A 110 8.10 3.81 15.00
C TYR A 110 6.82 3.48 15.80
N GLY A 111 6.06 4.50 16.24
CA GLY A 111 4.83 4.32 17.04
C GLY A 111 3.57 4.03 16.23
N TYR A 112 3.62 4.27 14.90
CA TYR A 112 2.48 4.09 14.00
C TYR A 112 2.54 2.80 13.19
N LEU A 113 3.46 1.88 13.51
CA LEU A 113 3.50 0.59 12.82
C LEU A 113 2.17 -0.16 13.03
N HIS A 114 1.48 -0.39 11.92
CA HIS A 114 0.23 -1.13 11.75
C HIS A 114 0.39 -2.63 12.03
N TRP A 115 1.12 -3.00 13.08
CA TRP A 115 1.33 -4.39 13.41
C TRP A 115 -0.02 -5.02 13.75
N GLY A 116 -0.48 -5.91 12.88
CA GLY A 116 -1.72 -6.67 13.06
C GLY A 116 -3.02 -5.99 12.58
N SER A 117 -2.97 -4.88 11.82
CA SER A 117 -4.18 -4.27 11.22
C SER A 117 -4.24 -4.47 9.71
N ARG A 118 -5.45 -4.68 9.15
CA ARG A 118 -5.64 -4.69 7.69
C ARG A 118 -5.41 -3.29 7.13
N SER A 119 -4.73 -3.17 5.99
CA SER A 119 -4.46 -1.89 5.32
C SER A 119 -5.02 -1.91 3.90
N GLY A 120 -5.42 -0.76 3.37
CA GLY A 120 -5.69 -0.59 1.93
C GLY A 120 -4.46 -0.09 1.19
N LEU A 121 -4.44 -0.26 -0.13
CA LEU A 121 -3.33 0.22 -0.97
C LEU A 121 -3.21 1.74 -0.91
N LEU A 122 -4.35 2.45 -0.94
CA LEU A 122 -4.39 3.91 -0.90
C LEU A 122 -3.83 4.43 0.43
N HIS A 123 -4.12 3.77 1.57
CA HIS A 123 -3.52 4.10 2.87
C HIS A 123 -1.98 4.03 2.83
N LEU A 124 -1.40 2.97 2.25
CA LEU A 124 0.06 2.83 2.13
C LEU A 124 0.68 3.94 1.28
N THR A 125 0.04 4.30 0.16
CA THR A 125 0.52 5.37 -0.71
C THR A 125 0.47 6.73 -0.02
N CYS A 126 -0.61 7.04 0.69
CA CYS A 126 -0.83 8.33 1.34
C CYS A 126 0.13 8.51 2.52
N LEU A 127 0.32 7.45 3.32
CA LEU A 127 1.29 7.44 4.43
C LEU A 127 2.71 7.79 3.96
N ARG A 128 3.06 7.40 2.73
CA ARG A 128 4.40 7.60 2.17
C ARG A 128 4.49 8.81 1.23
N GLY A 129 3.39 9.50 0.97
CA GLY A 129 3.34 10.65 0.09
C GLY A 129 3.49 10.33 -1.40
N ASN A 130 3.18 9.11 -1.82
CA ASN A 130 3.37 8.65 -3.19
C ASN A 130 2.20 9.06 -4.10
N ILE A 131 2.05 10.37 -4.36
CA ILE A 131 0.93 10.95 -5.12
C ILE A 131 0.76 10.30 -6.51
N ALA A 132 1.85 10.01 -7.22
CA ALA A 132 1.78 9.39 -8.54
C ALA A 132 1.11 8.00 -8.52
N ILE A 133 1.31 7.22 -7.45
CA ILE A 133 0.65 5.93 -7.29
C ILE A 133 -0.77 6.11 -6.75
N ALA A 134 -1.00 7.08 -5.86
CA ALA A 134 -2.35 7.41 -5.40
C ALA A 134 -3.25 7.78 -6.59
N ALA A 135 -2.76 8.63 -7.51
CA ALA A 135 -3.44 8.96 -8.77
C ALA A 135 -3.72 7.72 -9.63
N LEU A 136 -2.74 6.84 -9.80
CA LEU A 136 -2.93 5.59 -10.52
C LEU A 136 -4.04 4.73 -9.87
N LEU A 137 -4.05 4.60 -8.55
CA LEU A 137 -5.04 3.78 -7.85
C LEU A 137 -6.45 4.36 -7.98
N ILE A 138 -6.61 5.68 -7.80
CA ILE A 138 -7.90 6.38 -7.97
C ILE A 138 -8.40 6.25 -9.42
N GLU A 139 -7.52 6.39 -10.42
CA GLU A 139 -7.87 6.15 -11.83
C GLU A 139 -8.39 4.72 -12.07
N LYS A 140 -7.88 3.73 -11.31
CA LYS A 140 -8.36 2.34 -11.36
C LYS A 140 -9.59 2.07 -10.48
N GLY A 141 -10.17 3.11 -9.87
CA GLY A 141 -11.40 3.04 -9.09
C GLY A 141 -11.20 2.78 -7.60
N ALA A 142 -10.03 3.12 -7.05
CA ALA A 142 -9.84 3.14 -5.60
C ALA A 142 -10.77 4.20 -5.00
N ASP A 143 -11.48 3.80 -3.95
CA ASP A 143 -12.35 4.67 -3.17
C ASP A 143 -11.47 5.54 -2.24
N PRO A 144 -11.50 6.88 -2.39
CA PRO A 144 -10.71 7.78 -1.54
C PRO A 144 -11.13 7.73 -0.07
N ASP A 145 -12.31 7.16 0.25
CA ASP A 145 -12.83 6.99 1.61
C ASP A 145 -12.77 5.53 2.11
N ALA A 146 -12.09 4.64 1.37
CA ALA A 146 -11.98 3.23 1.77
C ALA A 146 -11.44 3.07 3.19
N LEU A 147 -12.15 2.34 4.05
CA LEU A 147 -11.73 2.14 5.44
C LEU A 147 -10.73 1.00 5.56
N ASP A 148 -9.68 1.20 6.37
CA ASP A 148 -8.76 0.14 6.74
C ASP A 148 -9.32 -0.75 7.86
N GLY A 149 -8.52 -1.71 8.33
CA GLY A 149 -8.90 -2.60 9.44
C GLY A 149 -9.03 -1.91 10.80
N LYS A 150 -8.75 -0.60 10.90
CA LYS A 150 -8.98 0.24 12.09
C LYS A 150 -10.18 1.17 11.89
N GLY A 151 -10.90 1.08 10.77
CA GLY A 151 -12.00 1.99 10.45
C GLY A 151 -11.53 3.37 9.98
N LEU A 152 -10.27 3.53 9.56
CA LEU A 152 -9.71 4.83 9.18
C LEU A 152 -9.60 4.98 7.66
N PRO A 153 -9.95 6.16 7.10
CA PRO A 153 -9.79 6.44 5.67
C PRO A 153 -8.32 6.73 5.31
N PRO A 154 -7.93 6.71 4.02
CA PRO A 154 -6.58 7.04 3.56
C PRO A 154 -6.15 8.44 3.99
N LEU A 155 -7.09 9.39 4.01
CA LEU A 155 -6.85 10.77 4.43
C LEU A 155 -6.24 10.84 5.84
N ALA A 156 -6.65 9.98 6.77
CA ALA A 156 -6.16 9.94 8.15
C ALA A 156 -4.66 9.60 8.27
N TYR A 157 -4.05 9.06 7.21
CA TYR A 157 -2.64 8.68 7.15
C TYR A 157 -1.76 9.67 6.40
N SER A 158 -2.33 10.72 5.83
CA SER A 158 -1.61 11.66 4.99
C SER A 158 -0.70 12.56 5.83
N LEU A 159 0.62 12.37 5.76
CA LEU A 159 1.58 13.16 6.54
C LEU A 159 2.02 14.47 5.85
N ASN A 160 1.54 14.73 4.63
CA ASN A 160 1.86 15.91 3.83
C ASN A 160 0.57 16.57 3.32
N GLU A 161 0.53 17.91 3.36
CA GLU A 161 -0.52 18.77 2.81
C GLU A 161 -0.82 18.49 1.33
N ASP A 162 0.19 18.20 0.51
CA ASP A 162 -0.02 17.90 -0.92
C ASP A 162 -0.88 16.65 -1.13
N VAL A 163 -0.70 15.64 -0.26
CA VAL A 163 -1.48 14.39 -0.31
C VAL A 163 -2.91 14.65 0.15
N VAL A 164 -3.07 15.47 1.20
CA VAL A 164 -4.38 15.89 1.71
C VAL A 164 -5.16 16.62 0.62
N LYS A 165 -4.54 17.61 -0.04
CA LYS A 165 -5.15 18.34 -1.17
C LYS A 165 -5.54 17.40 -2.29
N PHE A 166 -4.61 16.55 -2.72
CA PHE A 166 -4.85 15.58 -3.77
C PHE A 166 -6.06 14.68 -3.47
N LEU A 167 -6.17 14.14 -2.25
CA LEU A 167 -7.30 13.30 -1.87
C LEU A 167 -8.63 14.09 -1.84
N ILE A 168 -8.64 15.30 -1.30
CA ILE A 168 -9.84 16.16 -1.25
C ILE A 168 -10.31 16.51 -2.67
N GLU A 169 -9.39 16.90 -3.56
CA GLU A 169 -9.67 17.16 -4.98
C GLU A 169 -10.25 15.94 -5.70
N ASN A 170 -9.90 14.73 -5.24
CA ASN A 170 -10.41 13.46 -5.75
C ASN A 170 -11.62 12.93 -4.96
N GLY A 171 -12.28 13.78 -4.17
CA GLY A 171 -13.56 13.48 -3.54
C GLY A 171 -13.49 12.80 -2.17
N ALA A 172 -12.33 12.79 -1.51
CA ALA A 172 -12.22 12.29 -0.15
C ALA A 172 -13.06 13.13 0.82
N ASN A 173 -13.85 12.46 1.66
CA ASN A 173 -14.63 13.09 2.69
C ASN A 173 -13.73 13.50 3.88
N VAL A 174 -13.78 14.78 4.22
CA VAL A 174 -13.02 15.33 5.35
C VAL A 174 -13.72 15.15 6.70
N ASN A 175 -15.02 14.87 6.69
CA ASN A 175 -15.88 14.79 7.87
C ASN A 175 -16.06 13.35 8.33
N VAL A 176 -15.10 12.46 8.05
CA VAL A 176 -15.15 11.07 8.51
C VAL A 176 -14.97 11.06 10.03
N THR A 177 -16.11 11.07 10.73
CA THR A 177 -16.20 10.97 12.18
C THR A 177 -16.40 9.51 12.56
N ASP A 178 -15.55 9.07 13.49
CA ASP A 178 -15.72 7.96 14.42
C ASP A 178 -16.90 7.01 14.14
N ASP A 179 -16.58 5.77 13.75
CA ASP A 179 -17.54 4.66 13.64
C ASP A 179 -18.01 4.12 15.02
N GLY A 180 -17.77 4.88 16.10
CA GLY A 180 -18.07 4.52 17.48
C GLY A 180 -16.92 3.80 18.18
N SER A 181 -15.74 3.71 17.55
CA SER A 181 -14.52 3.09 18.09
C SER A 181 -13.60 4.07 18.83
N GLY A 182 -13.92 5.36 18.86
CA GLY A 182 -13.17 6.41 19.55
C GLY A 182 -11.90 6.86 18.83
N LYS A 183 -11.72 6.49 17.56
CA LYS A 183 -10.55 6.87 16.74
C LYS A 183 -10.96 7.90 15.71
N SER A 184 -10.65 9.18 15.99
CA SER A 184 -10.87 10.27 15.05
C SER A 184 -9.68 10.47 14.11
N MET A 185 -9.96 11.07 12.95
CA MET A 185 -8.94 11.66 12.09
C MET A 185 -8.00 12.54 12.94
N PRO A 186 -6.67 12.40 12.83
CA PRO A 186 -5.74 13.18 13.66
C PRO A 186 -6.04 14.68 13.55
N SER A 187 -6.01 15.40 14.67
CA SER A 187 -6.41 16.82 14.72
C SER A 187 -5.68 17.71 13.72
N GLN A 188 -4.40 17.43 13.45
CA GLN A 188 -3.59 18.14 12.46
C GLN A 188 -4.13 17.95 11.03
N ILE A 189 -4.65 16.76 10.70
CA ILE A 189 -5.27 16.49 9.40
C ILE A 189 -6.61 17.21 9.29
N LEU A 190 -7.39 17.27 10.37
CA LEU A 190 -8.61 18.07 10.42
C LEU A 190 -8.31 19.55 10.21
N GLU A 191 -7.26 20.10 10.82
CA GLU A 191 -6.83 21.48 10.60
C GLU A 191 -6.45 21.74 9.13
N TRP A 192 -5.71 20.83 8.49
CA TRP A 192 -5.36 20.96 7.07
C TRP A 192 -6.58 20.82 6.15
N ALA A 193 -7.47 19.87 6.44
CA ALA A 193 -8.69 19.66 5.68
C ALA A 193 -9.61 20.88 5.74
N VAL A 194 -9.80 21.48 6.92
CA VAL A 194 -10.59 22.71 7.10
C VAL A 194 -9.96 23.87 6.31
N LYS A 195 -8.64 24.02 6.32
CA LYS A 195 -7.95 25.05 5.52
C LYS A 195 -8.16 24.86 4.02
N CYS A 196 -8.15 23.63 3.52
CA CYS A 196 -8.33 23.35 2.09
C CYS A 196 -9.76 23.63 1.58
N ILE A 197 -10.77 23.56 2.45
CA ILE A 197 -12.19 23.77 2.09
C ILE A 197 -12.59 25.26 2.14
N GLN A 198 -11.82 26.10 2.83
CA GLN A 198 -12.11 27.52 3.02
C GLN A 198 -11.46 28.44 1.97
N VAL A 199 -10.85 27.87 0.92
CA VAL A 199 -10.26 28.58 -0.24
C VAL A 199 -11.15 28.41 -1.45
#